data_AF-A0A1W9LST6-F1
#
_entry.id   AF-A0A1W9LST6-F1
#
_cell.length_a   1.000
_cell.length_b   1.000
_cell.length_c   1.000
_cell.angle_alpha   90.00
_cell.angle_beta   90.00
_cell.angle_gamma   90.00
#
_symmetry.space_group_name_H-M   'P 1'
#
loop_
_entity.id
_entity.type
_entity.pdbx_description
1 polymer ?
#
loop_
_entity_poly.entity_id
_entity_poly.type
_entity_poly.pdbx_seq_one_letter_code
_entity_poly.pdbx_strand_id
1 'polypeptide(L)' 'MGLFAVSRKQTPIIDIIAGARPNFMKIAPIIHALHAERERGGRLWYRLVHTGQHYDARMSGDFFTQLGIPEPDVNLEVG' A
#
# COMPACT_ATOMS: atom_id res chain seq x y z
N MET A 1 24.81 -36.67 -3.93
CA MET A 1 23.42 -36.63 -3.44
C MET A 1 23.05 -35.17 -3.24
N GLY A 2 22.49 -34.52 -4.27
CA GLY A 2 22.38 -33.06 -4.35
C GLY A 2 21.24 -32.51 -3.50
N LEU A 3 21.55 -31.59 -2.59
CA LEU A 3 20.56 -30.77 -1.90
C LEU A 3 20.25 -29.57 -2.80
N PHE A 4 19.22 -29.70 -3.64
CA PHE A 4 18.67 -28.56 -4.37
C PHE A 4 18.04 -27.60 -3.34
N ALA A 5 18.76 -26.54 -3.00
CA ALA A 5 18.18 -25.39 -2.33
C ALA A 5 17.12 -24.79 -3.26
N VAL A 6 15.85 -24.99 -2.94
CA VAL A 6 14.75 -24.24 -3.57
C VAL A 6 14.99 -22.78 -3.23
N SER A 7 15.55 -22.02 -4.17
CA SER A 7 15.62 -20.58 -4.10
C SER A 7 14.20 -20.05 -3.96
N ARG A 8 13.82 -19.62 -2.75
CA ARG A 8 12.56 -18.93 -2.53
C ARG A 8 12.65 -17.65 -3.34
N LYS A 9 12.01 -17.61 -4.52
CA LYS A 9 11.81 -16.36 -5.25
C LYS A 9 11.20 -15.38 -4.26
N GLN A 10 11.92 -14.30 -3.92
CA GLN A 10 11.38 -13.23 -3.09
C GLN A 10 10.09 -12.76 -3.74
N THR A 11 9.04 -12.73 -2.93
CA THR A 11 7.75 -12.26 -3.39
C THR A 11 7.88 -10.78 -3.74
N PRO A 12 7.54 -10.36 -4.97
CA PRO A 12 7.66 -8.97 -5.37
C PRO A 12 6.75 -8.08 -4.49
N ILE A 13 7.32 -7.01 -3.94
CA ILE A 13 6.63 -6.01 -3.12
C ILE A 13 6.63 -4.68 -3.88
N ILE A 14 5.46 -4.03 -3.93
CA ILE A 14 5.25 -2.70 -4.49
C ILE A 14 5.16 -1.69 -3.35
N ASP A 15 6.04 -0.70 -3.31
CA ASP A 15 5.89 0.44 -2.40
C ASP A 15 4.96 1.48 -3.02
N ILE A 16 3.83 1.74 -2.36
CA ILE A 16 2.87 2.78 -2.73
C ILE A 16 3.12 3.98 -1.82
N ILE A 17 3.68 5.06 -2.36
CA ILE A 17 4.05 6.25 -1.59
C ILE A 17 3.03 7.36 -1.87
N ALA A 18 2.42 7.91 -0.83
CA ALA A 18 1.43 8.99 -0.94
C ALA A 18 1.59 10.03 0.17
N GLY A 19 1.38 11.30 -0.16
CA GLY A 19 1.52 12.40 0.79
C GLY A 19 0.36 13.38 0.83
N ALA A 20 -0.47 13.45 -0.22
CA ALA A 20 -1.55 14.42 -0.31
C ALA A 20 -2.83 13.83 -0.90
N ARG A 21 -3.96 14.55 -0.72
CA ARG A 21 -5.29 14.13 -1.21
C ARG A 21 -5.32 13.68 -2.68
N PRO A 22 -4.67 14.37 -3.64
CA PRO A 22 -4.64 13.89 -5.03
C PRO A 22 -3.96 12.52 -5.22
N ASN A 23 -3.07 12.11 -4.31
CA ASN A 23 -2.49 10.78 -4.33
C ASN A 23 -3.51 9.73 -3.86
N PHE A 24 -4.26 9.99 -2.79
CA PHE A 24 -5.23 9.04 -2.22
C PHE A 24 -6.28 8.60 -3.26
N MET A 25 -6.85 9.56 -3.99
CA MET A 25 -7.78 9.29 -5.09
C MET A 25 -7.20 8.38 -6.18
N LYS A 26 -5.88 8.45 -6.41
CA LYS A 26 -5.18 7.66 -7.43
C LYS A 26 -4.80 6.27 -6.94
N ILE A 27 -4.38 6.15 -5.68
CA ILE A 27 -3.92 4.87 -5.13
C ILE A 27 -5.09 3.98 -4.70
N ALA A 28 -6.26 4.53 -4.34
CA ALA A 28 -7.43 3.75 -3.95
C ALA A 28 -7.80 2.64 -4.96
N PRO A 29 -8.02 2.92 -6.26
CA PRO A 29 -8.32 1.87 -7.23
C PRO A 29 -7.19 0.85 -7.41
N ILE A 30 -5.92 1.27 -7.22
CA ILE A 30 -4.76 0.37 -7.31
C ILE A 30 -4.76 -0.61 -6.12
N ILE A 31 -4.98 -0.09 -4.91
CA ILE A 31 -5.07 -0.87 -3.68
C ILE A 31 -6.22 -1.87 -3.77
N HIS A 32 -7.41 -1.45 -4.23
CA HIS A 32 -8.54 -2.35 -4.46
C HIS A 32 -8.20 -3.47 -5.45
N ALA A 33 -7.54 -3.15 -6.56
CA ALA A 33 -7.13 -4.15 -7.53
C ALA A 33 -6.12 -5.16 -6.95
N LEU A 34 -5.17 -4.69 -6.14
CA LEU A 34 -4.18 -5.53 -5.46
C LEU A 34 -4.82 -6.44 -4.40
N HIS A 35 -5.81 -5.95 -3.65
CA HIS A 35 -6.60 -6.76 -2.72
C HIS A 35 -7.37 -7.86 -3.45
N ALA A 36 -8.11 -7.51 -4.50
CA ALA A 36 -8.86 -8.48 -5.29
C ALA A 36 -7.95 -9.53 -5.93
N GLU A 37 -6.75 -9.13 -6.36
CA GLU A 37 -5.76 -10.07 -6.89
C GLU A 37 -5.19 -11.01 -5.82
N ARG A 38 -4.96 -10.50 -4.61
CA ARG A 38 -4.52 -11.32 -3.48
C ARG A 38 -5.58 -12.33 -3.05
N GLU A 39 -6.86 -11.96 -3.07
CA GLU A 39 -7.99 -12.88 -2.82
C GLU A 39 -8.07 -14.02 -3.84
N ARG A 40 -7.61 -13.78 -5.08
CA ARG A 40 -7.50 -14.80 -6.14
C ARG A 40 -6.24 -15.67 -6.03
N GLY A 41 -5.43 -15.51 -4.97
CA GLY A 41 -4.17 -16.23 -4.80
C GLY A 41 -2.99 -15.62 -5.56
N GLY A 42 -3.12 -14.35 -5.98
CA GLY A 42 -2.04 -13.59 -6.59
C GLY A 42 -0.83 -13.44 -5.68
N ARG A 43 0.34 -13.21 -6.29
CA ARG A 43 1.63 -13.15 -5.59
C ARG A 43 2.15 -11.73 -5.36
N LEU A 44 1.41 -10.70 -5.78
CA LEU A 44 1.84 -9.31 -5.60
C LEU A 44 1.47 -8.85 -4.18
N TRP A 45 2.46 -8.30 -3.50
CA TRP A 45 2.26 -7.64 -2.21
C TRP A 45 2.55 -6.16 -2.37
N TYR A 46 1.98 -5.35 -1.49
CA TYR A 46 2.29 -3.94 -1.43
C TYR A 46 2.53 -3.50 0.00
N ARG A 47 3.20 -2.36 0.11
CA ARG A 47 3.35 -1.61 1.35
C ARG A 47 2.90 -0.18 1.08
N LEU A 48 2.02 0.34 1.93
CA LEU A 48 1.55 1.72 1.86
C LEU A 48 2.42 2.59 2.77
N VAL A 49 3.08 3.58 2.16
CA VAL A 49 3.94 4.54 2.84
C VAL A 49 3.31 5.92 2.74
N HIS A 50 3.00 6.51 3.89
CA HIS A 50 2.55 7.90 3.98
C HIS A 50 3.74 8.83 4.28
N THR A 51 3.85 9.96 3.59
CA THR A 51 5.01 10.87 3.79
C THR A 51 4.86 11.79 5.00
N GLY A 52 3.66 11.89 5.57
CA GLY A 52 3.39 12.66 6.78
C GLY A 52 2.72 14.03 6.57
N GLN A 53 2.37 14.42 5.33
CA GLN A 53 1.72 15.73 5.13
C GLN A 53 0.26 15.68 5.62
N HIS A 54 -0.07 16.47 6.63
CA HIS A 54 -1.44 16.67 7.11
C HIS A 54 -1.88 18.12 6.92
N TYR A 55 -2.50 18.43 5.78
CA TYR A 55 -3.45 19.55 5.73
C TYR A 55 -4.75 19.09 6.43
N ASP A 56 -4.79 19.32 7.74
CA ASP A 56 -5.91 19.05 8.65
C ASP A 56 -6.22 17.54 8.83
N ALA A 57 -5.88 16.96 9.98
CA ALA A 57 -6.20 15.56 10.34
C ALA A 57 -7.71 15.26 10.32
N ARG A 58 -8.54 16.31 10.39
CA ARG A 58 -10.00 16.24 10.21
C ARG A 58 -10.44 16.05 8.75
N MET A 59 -9.53 16.21 7.78
CA MET A 59 -9.79 15.94 6.37
C MET A 59 -9.14 14.64 5.90
N SER A 60 -7.96 14.25 6.39
CA SER A 60 -7.26 13.05 5.88
C SER A 60 -7.86 11.72 6.35
N GLY A 61 -8.27 11.60 7.63
CA GLY A 61 -8.84 10.36 8.17
C GLY A 61 -10.16 9.96 7.52
N ASP A 62 -10.98 10.97 7.17
CA ASP A 62 -12.23 10.77 6.44
C ASP A 62 -11.98 10.18 5.06
N PHE A 63 -10.92 10.61 4.34
CA PHE A 63 -10.66 10.10 2.99
C PHE A 63 -10.20 8.65 2.95
N PHE A 64 -9.38 8.19 3.90
CA PHE A 64 -8.92 6.80 3.92
C PHE A 64 -10.12 5.87 4.10
N THR A 65 -10.98 6.19 5.08
CA THR A 65 -12.23 5.48 5.33
C THR A 65 -13.17 5.54 4.12
N GLN A 66 -13.40 6.73 3.56
CA GLN A 66 -14.31 6.93 2.42
C GLN A 66 -13.85 6.20 1.15
N LEU A 67 -12.54 6.15 0.92
CA LEU A 67 -11.96 5.52 -0.27
C LEU A 67 -11.63 4.04 -0.07
N GLY A 68 -11.84 3.49 1.13
CA GLY A 68 -11.49 2.10 1.44
C GLY A 68 -9.97 1.85 1.46
N ILE A 69 -9.17 2.88 1.71
CA ILE A 69 -7.72 2.78 1.83
C ILE A 69 -7.39 2.37 3.28
N PRO A 70 -6.58 1.32 3.51
CA PRO A 70 -6.15 0.96 4.85
C PRO A 70 -5.18 1.99 5.42
N GLU A 71 -4.98 1.96 6.74
CA GLU A 71 -3.92 2.73 7.39
C GLU A 71 -2.54 2.41 6.75
N PRO A 72 -1.64 3.40 6.64
CA PRO A 72 -0.32 3.16 6.08
C PRO A 72 0.49 2.22 6.96
N ASP A 73 1.24 1.31 6.33
CA ASP A 73 2.20 0.45 7.03
C ASP A 73 3.36 1.25 7.64
N VAL A 74 3.70 2.39 7.01
CA VAL A 74 4.73 3.32 7.47
C VAL A 74 4.26 4.75 7.27
N ASN A 75 4.36 5.58 8.31
CA ASN A 75 4.26 7.03 8.20
C ASN A 75 5.64 7.64 8.43
N LEU A 76 6.15 8.41 7.46
CA LEU A 76 7.51 8.97 7.51
C LEU A 76 7.60 10.27 8.30
N GLU A 77 6.50 10.99 8.50
CA GLU A 77 6.48 12.24 9.28
C GLU A 77 7.46 13.34 8.78
N VAL A 78 7.80 13.33 7.49
CA VAL A 78 8.75 14.28 6.86
C VAL A 78 8.07 15.31 5.95
N GLY A 79 6.75 15.42 6.07
CA GLY A 79 5.85 15.98 5.08
C GLY A 79 5.17 17.28 5.46
#